data_AF-X1K5U5-F1
#
_entry.id   AF-X1K5U5-F1
#
_cell.length_a   1.000
_cell.length_b   1.000
_cell.length_c   1.000
_cell.angle_alpha   90.00
_cell.angle_beta   90.00
_cell.angle_gamma   90.00
#
_symmetry.space_group_name_H-M   'P 1'
#
loop_
_entity.id
_entity.type
_entity.pdbx_description
1 polymer ?
#
loop_
_entity_poly.entity_id
_entity_poly.type
_entity_poly.pdbx_seq_one_letter_code
_entity_poly.pdbx_strand_id
1 'polypeptide(L)' 'MALEPLKPNQGGFGRPLQCGLFIRSFLLGEAPEGSTAIATKRGATQSDINYQYKEAL' A
#
# COMPACT_ATOMS: atom_id res chain seq x y z
N MET A 1 -19.57 -25.31 3.56
CA MET A 1 -19.02 -24.07 4.14
C MET A 1 -17.91 -23.62 3.21
N ALA A 2 -18.25 -22.82 2.19
CA ALA A 2 -17.28 -22.33 1.21
C ALA A 2 -16.89 -20.91 1.60
N LEU A 3 -15.60 -20.68 1.85
CA LEU A 3 -15.03 -19.35 2.01
C LEU A 3 -14.86 -18.78 0.60
N GLU A 4 -15.91 -18.15 0.09
CA GLU A 4 -15.81 -17.39 -1.15
C GLU A 4 -14.86 -16.22 -0.92
N PRO A 5 -13.84 -15.99 -1.78
CA PRO A 5 -13.00 -14.82 -1.65
C PRO A 5 -13.87 -13.60 -1.91
N LEU A 6 -14.22 -12.87 -0.85
CA LEU A 6 -14.75 -11.51 -0.91
C LEU A 6 -13.66 -10.64 -1.56
N LYS A 7 -13.54 -10.68 -2.88
CA LYS A 7 -12.77 -9.70 -3.64
C LYS A 7 -13.47 -9.32 -4.94
N PRO A 8 -13.52 -8.02 -5.30
CA PRO A 8 -14.02 -7.61 -6.60
C PRO A 8 -13.14 -8.17 -7.72
N ASN A 9 -13.75 -8.38 -8.90
CA ASN A 9 -13.07 -8.87 -10.11
C ASN A 9 -11.93 -7.95 -10.58
N GLN A 10 -11.95 -6.67 -10.19
CA GLN A 10 -10.87 -5.71 -10.37
C GLN A 10 -10.81 -4.75 -9.17
N GLY A 11 -9.60 -4.32 -8.79
CA GLY A 11 -9.42 -3.40 -7.65
C GLY A 11 -9.75 -4.04 -6.31
N GLY A 12 -9.18 -5.23 -6.05
CA GLY A 12 -9.36 -6.02 -4.84
C GLY A 12 -9.40 -5.16 -3.57
N PHE A 13 -10.50 -5.23 -2.82
CA PHE A 13 -10.84 -4.49 -1.59
C PHE A 13 -9.82 -3.42 -1.21
N GLY A 14 -10.14 -2.17 -1.54
CA GLY A 14 -9.43 -1.01 -0.98
C GLY A 14 -9.45 -1.12 0.54
N ARG A 15 -8.30 -1.46 1.13
CA ARG A 15 -8.12 -1.62 2.56
C ARG A 15 -8.25 -0.23 3.21
N PRO A 16 -9.42 0.18 3.73
CA PRO A 16 -9.64 1.59 4.06
C PRO A 16 -8.79 2.04 5.26
N LEU A 17 -8.48 1.12 6.19
CA LEU A 17 -7.60 1.37 7.34
C LEU A 17 -6.11 1.17 7.03
N GLN A 18 -5.80 0.31 6.05
CA GLN A 18 -4.45 -0.16 5.80
C GLN A 18 -3.72 0.74 4.80
N CYS A 19 -4.44 1.52 4.00
CA CYS A 19 -3.85 2.62 3.21
C CYS A 19 -3.10 3.62 4.12
N GLY A 20 -3.74 4.08 5.21
CA GLY A 20 -3.08 5.00 6.15
C GLY A 20 -1.84 4.38 6.82
N LEU A 21 -1.91 3.10 7.18
CA LEU A 21 -0.76 2.37 7.74
C LEU A 21 0.34 2.17 6.71
N PHE A 22 0.01 1.84 5.47
CA PHE A 22 0.96 1.73 4.37
C PHE A 22 1.67 3.06 4.16
N ILE A 23 0.93 4.17 4.01
CA ILE A 23 1.53 5.50 3.80
C ILE A 23 2.47 5.86 4.94
N ARG A 24 2.07 5.61 6.19
CA ARG A 24 2.91 5.84 7.37
C ARG A 24 4.19 5.02 7.31
N SER A 25 4.10 3.70 7.17
CA SER A 25 5.26 2.80 7.14
C SER A 25 6.16 3.06 5.94
N PHE A 26 5.59 3.39 4.78
CA PHE A 26 6.32 3.78 3.59
C PHE A 26 7.12 5.07 3.80
N LEU A 27 6.49 6.10 4.39
CA LEU A 27 7.17 7.36 4.72
C LEU A 27 8.22 7.23 5.84
N LEU A 28 8.11 6.21 6.68
CA LEU A 28 9.14 5.82 7.66
C LEU A 28 10.27 4.98 7.05
N GLY A 29 10.19 4.62 5.76
CA GLY A 29 11.20 3.81 5.08
C GLY A 29 11.16 2.32 5.44
N GLU A 30 10.05 1.84 6.00
CA GLU A 30 9.89 0.46 6.48
C GLU A 30 9.57 -0.54 5.35
N ALA A 31 9.45 -0.08 4.09
CA ALA A 31 9.16 -0.91 2.92
C ALA A 31 7.96 -1.87 3.09
N PRO A 32 6.77 -1.35 3.50
CA PRO A 32 5.60 -2.19 3.75
C PRO A 32 5.18 -2.97 2.52
N GLU A 33 4.70 -4.21 2.73
CA GLU A 33 4.11 -5.06 1.68
C GLU A 33 5.03 -5.23 0.45
N GLY A 34 6.36 -5.20 0.65
CA GLY A 34 7.36 -5.35 -0.43
C GLY A 34 7.61 -4.10 -1.27
N SER A 35 7.07 -2.94 -0.86
CA SER A 35 7.34 -1.67 -1.51
C SER A 35 8.82 -1.26 -1.43
N THR A 36 9.23 -0.35 -2.32
CA THR A 36 10.60 0.16 -2.31
C THR A 36 10.86 1.04 -1.08
N ALA A 37 11.94 0.78 -0.35
CA ALA A 37 12.38 1.66 0.73
C ALA A 37 12.77 3.05 0.19
N ILE A 38 12.31 4.11 0.85
CA ILE A 38 12.64 5.49 0.48
C ILE A 38 13.59 6.13 1.50
N ALA A 39 14.32 7.16 1.06
CA ALA A 39 15.05 8.03 1.96
C ALA A 39 14.07 8.91 2.74
N THR A 40 13.86 8.61 4.03
CA THR A 40 12.87 9.30 4.89
C THR A 40 13.03 10.81 4.94
N LYS A 41 14.28 11.32 4.91
CA LYS A 41 14.57 12.77 4.89
C LYS A 41 14.07 13.48 3.63
N ARG A 42 14.00 12.78 2.50
CA ARG A 42 13.48 13.31 1.24
C ARG A 42 11.96 13.18 1.17
N GLY A 43 11.42 12.09 1.72
CA GLY A 43 10.02 11.71 1.59
C GLY A 43 9.69 11.20 0.18
N ALA A 44 8.41 11.18 -0.15
CA ALA A 44 7.90 10.76 -1.45
C ALA A 44 6.73 11.65 -1.88
N THR A 45 6.51 11.78 -3.19
CA THR A 45 5.36 12.51 -3.72
C THR A 45 4.09 11.67 -3.57
N GLN A 46 2.91 12.32 -3.60
CA GLN A 46 1.64 11.60 -3.57
C GLN A 46 1.54 10.54 -4.69
N SER A 47 2.02 10.85 -5.88
CA SER A 47 2.01 9.95 -7.04
C SER A 47 2.88 8.71 -6.81
N ASP A 48 4.07 8.88 -6.23
CA ASP A 48 4.97 7.75 -5.91
C ASP A 48 4.36 6.84 -4.86
N ILE A 49 3.75 7.43 -3.82
CA ILE A 49 3.04 6.69 -2.77
C ILE A 49 1.87 5.91 -3.38
N ASN A 50 1.11 6.51 -4.29
CA ASN A 50 -0.01 5.85 -4.97
C ASN A 50 0.47 4.68 -5.85
N TYR A 51 1.57 4.87 -6.58
CA TYR A 51 2.18 3.83 -7.40
C TYR A 51 2.62 2.64 -6.55
N GLN A 52 3.43 2.89 -5.51
CA GLN A 52 3.95 1.85 -4.62
C GLN A 52 2.84 1.13 -3.88
N TYR A 53 1.80 1.86 -3.47
CA TYR A 53 0.62 1.25 -2.84
C TYR A 53 -0.13 0.32 -3.80
N LYS A 54 -0.26 0.70 -5.08
CA LYS A 54 -0.94 -0.13 -6.08
C LYS A 54 -0.14 -1.35 -6.51
N GLU A 55 1.18 -1.22 -6.64
CA GLU A 55 2.06 -2.36 -6.95
C GLU A 55 2.10 -3.39 -5.82
N ALA A 56 1.83 -2.96 -4.58
CA ALA A 56 1.75 -3.83 -3.40
C ALA A 56 0.39 -4.53 -3.23
N LEU A 57 -0.60 -4.28 -4.10
CA LEU A 57 -1.93 -4.93 -4.10
C LEU A 57 -1.98 -6.13 -5.06
#